data_AF-A0A3D3F8R0-F1
#
_entry.id   AF-A0A3D3F8R0-F1
#
_cell.length_a   1.000
_cell.length_b   1.000
_cell.length_c   1.000
_cell.angle_alpha   90.00
_cell.angle_beta   90.00
_cell.angle_gamma   90.00
#
_symmetry.space_group_name_H-M   'P 1'
#
loop_
_entity.id
_entity.type
_entity.pdbx_description
1 polymer ?
#
loop_
_entity_poly.entity_id
_entity_poly.type
_entity_poly.pdbx_seq_one_letter_code
_entity_poly.pdbx_strand_id
1 'polypeptide(L)' 'MNLFDVYTLWNIEPVRAEGCRLWDAAGTEYLDFYGGHA' A
#
# COMPACT_ATOMS: atom_id res chain seq x y z
N MET A 1 5.72 -0.19 15.65
CA MET A 1 5.72 -1.66 15.83
C MET A 1 7.11 -2.19 15.49
N ASN A 2 7.57 -3.25 16.15
CA ASN A 2 8.77 -3.97 15.73
C ASN A 2 8.32 -5.19 14.91
N LEU A 3 8.26 -5.02 13.59
CA LEU A 3 7.97 -6.12 12.68
C LEU A 3 9.26 -6.95 12.46
N PHE A 4 9.10 -8.23 12.19
CA PHE A 4 10.22 -9.06 11.76
C PHE A 4 10.63 -8.69 10.33
N ASP A 5 11.94 -8.69 10.07
CA ASP A 5 12.50 -8.37 8.76
C ASP A 5 12.47 -9.61 7.84
N VAL A 6 11.26 -9.92 7.38
CA VAL A 6 10.97 -11.09 6.51
C VAL A 6 10.56 -10.70 5.09
N TYR A 7 10.16 -9.44 4.87
CA TYR A 7 9.70 -8.97 3.57
C TYR A 7 10.29 -7.60 3.24
N THR A 8 10.68 -7.43 1.98
CA THR A 8 10.97 -6.10 1.43
C THR A 8 9.67 -5.31 1.38
N LEU A 9 9.61 -4.21 2.12
CA LEU A 9 8.44 -3.34 2.18
C LEU A 9 8.61 -2.12 1.28
N TRP A 10 7.52 -1.71 0.65
CA TRP A 10 7.41 -0.40 0.03
C TRP A 10 7.20 0.67 1.10
N ASN A 11 7.82 1.83 0.94
CA ASN A 11 7.65 2.96 1.86
C ASN A 11 6.35 3.73 1.57
N ILE A 12 5.21 3.05 1.72
CA ILE A 12 3.86 3.57 1.53
C ILE A 12 2.93 2.98 2.57
N GLU A 13 2.02 3.79 3.09
CA GLU A 13 0.94 3.36 4.00
C GLU A 13 -0.42 3.74 3.37
N PRO A 14 -1.06 2.84 2.61
CA PRO A 14 -2.38 3.09 2.06
C PRO A 14 -3.45 3.18 3.16
N VAL A 15 -4.28 4.21 3.13
CA VAL A 15 -5.35 4.45 4.13
C VAL A 15 -6.77 4.35 3.53
N ARG A 16 -6.90 4.37 2.20
CA ARG A 16 -8.17 4.22 1.47
C ARG A 16 -7.93 3.49 0.15
N ALA A 17 -8.93 2.73 -0.30
CA ALA A 17 -8.93 2.09 -1.61
C ALA A 17 -10.33 2.13 -2.25
N GLU A 18 -10.39 2.19 -3.58
CA GLU A 18 -11.61 2.16 -4.38
C GLU A 18 -11.28 1.63 -5.79
N GLY A 19 -11.90 0.52 -6.20
CA GLY A 19 -11.55 -0.17 -7.44
C GLY A 19 -10.07 -0.57 -7.45
N CYS A 20 -9.35 -0.23 -8.51
CA CYS A 20 -7.89 -0.46 -8.62
C CYS A 20 -7.06 0.76 -8.16
N ARG A 21 -7.58 1.61 -7.26
CA ARG A 21 -6.88 2.82 -6.81
C ARG A 21 -6.74 2.83 -5.30
N LEU A 22 -5.62 3.35 -4.83
CA LEU A 22 -5.23 3.45 -3.43
C LEU A 22 -4.85 4.90 -3.13
N TRP A 23 -5.07 5.33 -1.89
CA TRP A 23 -4.60 6.63 -1.41
C TRP A 23 -3.84 6.50 -0.10
N ASP A 24 -2.75 7.25 0.02
CA ASP A 24 -2.05 7.44 1.29
C ASP A 24 -2.71 8.56 2.12
N ALA A 25 -2.17 8.80 3.33
CA ALA A 25 -2.67 9.84 4.23
C ALA A 25 -2.47 11.28 3.70
N ALA A 26 -1.54 11.48 2.75
CA ALA A 26 -1.32 12.77 2.09
C ALA A 26 -2.28 13.00 0.90
N GLY A 27 -3.10 12.00 0.56
CA GLY A 27 -4.01 12.03 -0.58
C GLY A 27 -3.36 11.66 -1.92
N THR A 28 -2.13 11.13 -1.91
CA THR A 28 -1.46 10.66 -3.11
C THR A 28 -2.19 9.45 -3.66
N GLU A 29 -2.58 9.49 -4.93
CA GLU A 29 -3.26 8.38 -5.60
C GLU A 29 -2.24 7.43 -6.26
N TYR A 30 -2.46 6.14 -6.08
CA TYR A 30 -1.70 5.07 -6.70
C TYR A 30 -2.63 4.14 -7.47
N LEU A 31 -2.19 3.72 -8.66
CA LEU A 31 -2.87 2.70 -9.44
C LEU A 31 -2.35 1.32 -9.03
N ASP A 32 -3.24 0.47 -8.55
CA ASP A 32 -2.95 -0.87 -8.07
C ASP A 32 -2.87 -1.88 -9.23
N PHE A 33 -1.64 -2.25 -9.58
CA PHE A 33 -1.33 -3.38 -10.47
C PHE A 33 -0.89 -4.63 -9.70
N TYR A 34 -0.84 -4.56 -8.37
CA TYR A 34 -0.43 -5.66 -7.52
C TYR A 34 -1.58 -6.64 -7.27
N GLY A 35 -2.82 -6.15 -7.25
CA GLY A 35 -4.03 -6.99 -7.21
C GLY A 35 -4.15 -7.81 -5.92
N GLY A 36 -3.52 -7.34 -4.84
CA GLY A 36 -3.61 -7.94 -3.50
C GLY A 36 -3.03 -9.35 -3.36
N HIS A 37 -2.18 -9.82 -4.29
CA HIS A 37 -1.52 -11.11 -4.12
C HIS A 37 -0.40 -11.00 -3.09
N ALA A 38 -0.46 -11.81 -2.03
CA ALA A 38 0.64 -12.04 -1.10
C ALA A 38 1.28 -13.40 -1.39
#